data_AF-A0A522DZP5-F1
#
_entry.id   AF-A0A522DZP5-F1
#
_cell.length_a   1.000
_cell.length_b   1.000
_cell.length_c   1.000
_cell.angle_alpha   90.00
_cell.angle_beta   90.00
_cell.angle_gamma   90.00
#
_symmetry.space_group_name_H-M   'P 1'
#
loop_
_entity.id
_entity.type
_entity.pdbx_description
1 polymer ?
#
loop_
_entity_poly.entity_id
_entity_poly.type
_entity_poly.pdbx_seq_one_letter_code
_entity_poly.pdbx_strand_id
1 'polypeptide(L)' 'MTPLEILVAAATGQPAPRIPVFCNLLDQGARELGMHAEAYFQSGAQVADAQLRMLRRYGHD' A
#
# COMPACT_ATOMS: atom_id res chain seq x y z
N MET A 1 -17.74 -1.15 -5.57
CA MET A 1 -16.38 -1.15 -6.11
C MET A 1 -15.42 -1.48 -4.99
N THR A 2 -14.53 -2.45 -5.19
CA THR A 2 -13.37 -2.68 -4.30
C THR A 2 -12.43 -1.47 -4.36
N PRO A 3 -11.55 -1.29 -3.37
CA PRO A 3 -10.56 -0.21 -3.40
C PRO A 3 -9.73 -0.17 -4.69
N LEU A 4 -9.25 -1.33 -5.15
CA LEU A 4 -8.58 -1.47 -6.45
C LEU A 4 -9.47 -1.05 -7.64
N GLU A 5 -10.75 -1.41 -7.64
CA GLU A 5 -11.69 -0.99 -8.69
C GLU A 5 -11.90 0.53 -8.70
N ILE A 6 -11.94 1.18 -7.54
CA ILE A 6 -12.03 2.64 -7.42
C ILE A 6 -10.77 3.29 -8.00
N LEU A 7 -9.58 2.78 -7.65
CA LEU A 7 -8.30 3.26 -8.18
C LEU A 7 -8.26 3.15 -9.71
N VAL A 8 -8.59 1.98 -10.25
CA VAL A 8 -8.57 1.74 -11.70
C VAL A 8 -9.58 2.65 -12.43
N ALA A 9 -10.79 2.81 -11.90
CA ALA A 9 -11.79 3.69 -12.50
C ALA A 9 -11.29 5.13 -12.58
N ALA A 10 -10.77 5.68 -11.48
CA ALA A 10 -10.23 7.04 -11.45
C ALA A 10 -9.01 7.21 -12.38
N ALA A 11 -8.09 6.26 -12.41
CA ALA A 11 -6.88 6.32 -13.23
C ALA A 11 -7.16 6.24 -14.74
N THR A 12 -8.27 5.62 -15.13
CA THR A 12 -8.67 5.43 -16.54
C THR A 12 -9.75 6.41 -17.01
N GLY A 13 -10.10 7.40 -16.17
CA GLY A 13 -11.10 8.41 -16.51
C GLY A 13 -12.55 7.91 -16.48
N GLN A 14 -12.82 6.80 -15.80
CA GLN A 14 -14.17 6.29 -15.56
C GLN A 14 -14.76 6.87 -14.27
N PRO A 15 -16.10 6.98 -14.15
CA PRO A 15 -16.74 7.38 -12.91
C PRO A 15 -16.36 6.48 -11.73
N ALA A 16 -15.86 7.08 -10.66
CA ALA A 16 -15.59 6.43 -9.38
C ALA A 16 -16.51 7.02 -8.29
N PRO A 17 -16.92 6.25 -7.28
CA PRO A 17 -17.83 6.73 -6.23
C PRO A 17 -17.20 7.81 -5.32
N ARG A 18 -15.87 7.90 -5.34
CA ARG A 18 -15.05 8.91 -4.66
C ARG A 18 -13.65 8.94 -5.28
N ILE A 19 -12.86 9.96 -4.94
CA ILE A 19 -11.43 9.99 -5.29
C ILE A 19 -10.69 8.94 -4.43
N PRO A 20 -9.89 8.03 -5.04
CA PRO A 20 -9.10 7.06 -4.30
C PRO A 20 -7.92 7.73 -3.60
N VAL A 21 -7.52 7.18 -2.45
CA VAL A 21 -6.31 7.55 -1.71
C VAL A 21 -5.37 6.36 -1.72
N PHE A 22 -4.30 6.42 -2.50
CA PHE A 22 -3.23 5.43 -2.46
C PHE A 22 -1.93 6.10 -1.99
N CYS A 23 -1.10 5.36 -1.25
CA CYS A 23 0.12 5.89 -0.66
C CYS A 23 1.37 5.28 -1.32
N ASN A 24 2.34 6.11 -1.70
CA ASN A 24 3.65 5.63 -2.14
C ASN A 24 4.50 5.19 -0.93
N LEU A 25 4.26 3.96 -0.46
CA LEU A 25 4.92 3.39 0.72
C LEU A 25 6.16 2.56 0.30
N LEU A 26 7.25 3.24 -0.03
CA LEU A 26 8.47 2.61 -0.56
C LEU A 26 9.34 1.99 0.54
N ASP A 27 9.68 2.77 1.57
CA ASP A 27 10.65 2.42 2.61
C ASP A 27 10.03 2.34 4.02
N GLN A 28 8.81 2.83 4.19
CA GLN A 28 8.12 2.87 5.48
C GLN A 28 7.86 1.47 6.05
N GLY A 29 7.84 0.43 5.20
CA GLY A 29 7.69 -0.95 5.65
C GLY A 29 8.83 -1.43 6.56
N ALA A 30 10.06 -0.99 6.30
CA ALA A 30 11.20 -1.28 7.19
C ALA A 30 10.97 -0.69 8.59
N ARG A 31 10.47 0.55 8.66
CA ARG A 31 10.12 1.21 9.93
C ARG A 31 8.94 0.54 10.63
N GLU A 32 7.92 0.11 9.89
CA GLU A 32 6.76 -0.61 10.43
C GLU A 32 7.16 -1.94 11.09
N LEU A 33 8.22 -2.59 10.61
CA LEU A 33 8.78 -3.81 11.20
C LEU A 33 9.93 -3.57 12.19
N GLY A 34 10.37 -2.33 12.39
CA GLY A 34 11.53 -2.02 13.24
C GLY A 34 12.85 -2.59 12.70
N MET A 35 12.99 -2.66 11.38
CA MET A 35 14.13 -3.28 10.70
C MET A 35 14.99 -2.24 9.96
N HIS A 36 16.26 -2.60 9.71
CA HIS A 36 17.08 -1.88 8.74
C HIS A 36 16.57 -2.15 7.32
N ALA A 37 16.64 -1.14 6.44
CA ALA A 37 16.12 -1.22 5.08
C ALA A 37 16.74 -2.39 4.28
N GLU A 38 18.05 -2.62 4.45
CA GLU A 38 18.75 -3.73 3.79
C GLU A 38 18.13 -5.10 4.14
N ALA A 39 17.89 -5.37 5.42
CA ALA A 39 17.31 -6.63 5.86
C ALA A 39 15.86 -6.77 5.35
N TYR A 40 15.09 -5.69 5.39
CA TYR A 40 13.71 -5.64 4.90
C TYR A 40 13.61 -6.01 3.41
N PHE A 41 14.46 -5.42 2.56
CA PHE A 41 14.42 -5.67 1.12
C PHE A 41 15.03 -7.00 0.68
N GLN A 42 15.75 -7.70 1.57
CA GLN A 42 16.24 -9.05 1.30
C GLN A 42 15.14 -10.13 1.38
N SER A 43 13.95 -9.81 1.90
CA SER A 43 12.86 -10.78 2.05
C SER A 43 11.52 -10.27 1.53
N GLY A 44 11.04 -10.88 0.44
CA GLY A 44 9.70 -10.58 -0.09
C GLY A 44 8.57 -10.83 0.91
N ALA A 45 8.73 -11.78 1.84
CA ALA A 45 7.76 -12.04 2.89
C ALA A 45 7.68 -10.89 3.91
N GLN A 46 8.82 -10.28 4.25
CA GLN A 46 8.85 -9.10 5.13
C GLN A 46 8.24 -7.88 4.45
N VAL A 47 8.53 -7.68 3.15
CA VAL A 47 7.89 -6.65 2.33
C VAL A 47 6.37 -6.83 2.35
N ALA A 48 5.88 -8.03 2.07
CA ALA A 48 4.44 -8.31 2.06
C ALA A 48 3.77 -8.10 3.44
N ASP A 49 4.38 -8.58 4.53
CA ASP A 49 3.83 -8.38 5.88
C ASP A 49 3.75 -6.90 6.24
N ALA A 50 4.80 -6.12 5.95
CA ALA A 50 4.79 -4.69 6.21
C ALA A 50 3.70 -3.97 5.43
N GLN A 51 3.54 -4.27 4.13
CA GLN A 51 2.48 -3.66 3.30
C GLN A 51 1.09 -4.00 3.83
N LEU A 52 0.84 -5.25 4.26
CA LEU A 52 -0.44 -5.65 4.85
C LEU A 52 -0.71 -4.97 6.20
N ARG A 53 0.31 -4.77 7.04
CA ARG A 53 0.17 -4.00 8.29
C ARG A 53 -0.16 -2.54 8.02
N MET A 54 0.54 -1.91 7.08
CA MET A 54 0.30 -0.53 6.69
C MET A 54 -1.08 -0.36 6.04
N LEU A 55 -1.54 -1.32 5.23
CA LEU A 55 -2.91 -1.34 4.70
C LEU A 55 -3.95 -1.34 5.83
N ARG A 56 -3.79 -2.21 6.84
CA ARG A 56 -4.69 -2.24 8.00
C ARG A 56 -4.67 -0.95 8.82
N ARG A 57 -3.50 -0.30 8.93
CA ARG A 57 -3.31 0.93 9.72
C ARG A 57 -3.87 2.16 9.03
N TYR A 58 -3.58 2.33 7.73
CA TYR A 58 -3.93 3.54 6.99
C TYR A 58 -5.24 3.43 6.23
N GLY A 59 -5.69 2.21 5.90
CA GLY A 59 -6.94 1.99 5.17
C GLY A 59 -6.98 2.65 3.80
N HIS A 60 -5.83 2.75 3.13
CA HIS A 60 -5.72 3.29 1.79
C HIS A 60 -6.39 2.35 0.77
N ASP A 61 -6.67 2.90 -0.41
CA ASP A 61 -7.29 2.20 -1.52
C ASP A 61 -6.36 1.21 -2.24
#